data_AF-A0A9Q4Q581-F1
#
_entry.id   AF-A0A9Q4Q581-F1
#
_cell.length_a   1.000
_cell.length_b   1.000
_cell.length_c   1.000
_cell.angle_alpha   90.00
_cell.angle_beta   90.00
_cell.angle_gamma   90.00
#
_symmetry.space_group_name_H-M   'P 1'
#
loop_
_entity.id
_entity.type
_entity.pdbx_description
1 polymer ?
#
loop_
_entity_poly.entity_id
_entity_poly.type
_entity_poly.pdbx_seq_one_letter_code
_entity_poly.pdbx_strand_id
1 'polypeptide(L)'
;MNKVYNFGENRVDSLSQKILIALADQDQPLSNAELAREFGVNRGKTHTRLNKHLIPADFVQKEQGDRIGDGPYYSLTTSGTMWVEDKRDELERPTTLDEVSERVLEAQRESESAKNSVQNYRKKLYQVKQENEKIEEKLDEIRSKGAGGVSHEDMVDFVDFRSTQVQRDIDARDSRLDARVDALSEDLETLGENIIHVHKQTQENSEGIDGVAEEMNKARNSFFAVQERVDEVESEIEDIRVDEDSGGSGWWPR
;
A
#
# COMPACT_ATOMS: atom_id res chain seq x y z
N MET A 1 20.68 -24.40 10.11
CA MET A 1 20.88 -23.09 9.47
C MET A 1 19.54 -22.35 9.49
N ASN A 2 19.31 -21.53 10.51
CA ASN A 2 18.09 -20.72 10.62
C ASN A 2 18.19 -19.58 9.61
N LYS A 3 17.38 -19.61 8.55
CA LYS A 3 17.12 -18.41 7.76
C LYS A 3 16.20 -17.54 8.60
N VAL A 4 16.80 -16.60 9.33
CA VAL A 4 16.08 -15.44 9.86
C VAL A 4 15.66 -14.64 8.63
N TYR A 5 14.42 -14.83 8.20
CA TYR A 5 13.80 -13.90 7.25
C TYR A 5 13.52 -12.62 8.03
N ASN A 6 14.49 -11.70 7.97
CA ASN A 6 14.23 -10.31 8.28
C ASN A 6 13.11 -9.85 7.33
N PHE A 7 11.90 -9.68 7.86
CA PHE A 7 10.99 -8.68 7.32
C PHE A 7 11.64 -7.32 7.58
N GLY A 8 12.67 -6.99 6.78
CA GLY A 8 13.14 -5.61 6.70
C GLY A 8 11.94 -4.79 6.25
N GLU A 9 11.43 -3.93 7.12
CA GLU A 9 10.48 -2.83 6.86
C GLU A 9 9.21 -3.15 6.03
N ASN A 10 8.94 -4.42 5.73
CA ASN A 10 7.82 -4.84 4.91
C ASN A 10 6.58 -4.97 5.79
N ARG A 11 5.76 -3.90 5.78
CA ARG A 11 4.41 -3.87 6.35
C ARG A 11 3.65 -5.15 5.99
N VAL A 12 3.25 -5.92 7.01
CA VAL A 12 2.28 -7.01 6.84
C VAL A 12 0.99 -6.40 6.29
N ASP A 13 0.52 -6.86 5.13
CA ASP A 13 -0.65 -6.24 4.50
C ASP A 13 -1.92 -6.46 5.33
N SER A 14 -2.89 -5.54 5.21
CA SER A 14 -4.09 -5.54 6.06
C SER A 14 -4.84 -6.87 6.11
N LEU A 15 -4.91 -7.61 4.99
CA LEU A 15 -5.56 -8.92 4.97
C LEU A 15 -4.75 -9.97 5.74
N SER A 16 -3.42 -9.94 5.65
CA SER A 16 -2.54 -10.81 6.41
C SER A 16 -2.61 -10.52 7.92
N GLN A 17 -2.69 -9.24 8.30
CA GLN A 17 -2.91 -8.84 9.71
C GLN A 17 -4.23 -9.39 10.24
N LYS A 18 -5.32 -9.23 9.48
CA LYS A 18 -6.65 -9.78 9.85
C LYS A 18 -6.62 -11.29 10.03
N ILE A 19 -5.94 -12.01 9.14
CA ILE A 19 -5.76 -13.47 9.26
C ILE A 19 -5.03 -13.83 10.55
N LEU A 20 -3.95 -13.12 10.89
CA LEU A 20 -3.19 -13.36 12.10
C LEU A 20 -4.03 -13.10 13.38
N ILE A 21 -4.83 -12.03 13.40
CA ILE A 21 -5.74 -11.72 14.51
C ILE A 21 -6.81 -12.81 14.65
N ALA A 22 -7.48 -13.21 13.57
CA ALA A 22 -8.51 -14.25 13.65
C ALA A 22 -7.96 -15.61 14.09
N LEU A 23 -6.70 -15.91 13.74
CA LEU A 23 -6.03 -17.10 14.24
C LEU A 23 -5.57 -16.96 15.70
N ALA A 24 -5.36 -15.74 16.20
CA ALA A 24 -5.03 -15.49 17.61
C ALA A 24 -6.27 -15.52 18.52
N ASP A 25 -7.41 -15.03 18.02
CA ASP A 25 -8.67 -14.97 18.76
C ASP A 25 -9.40 -16.33 18.82
N GLN A 26 -8.93 -17.33 18.08
CA GLN A 26 -9.50 -18.68 18.08
C GLN A 26 -8.53 -19.71 18.63
N ASP A 27 -8.99 -20.47 19.62
CA ASP A 27 -8.24 -21.61 20.20
C ASP A 27 -8.11 -22.80 19.23
N GLN A 28 -8.82 -22.78 18.10
CA GLN A 28 -8.81 -23.86 17.11
C GLN A 28 -8.21 -23.41 15.77
N PRO A 29 -7.43 -24.28 15.09
CA PRO A 29 -6.94 -24.01 13.75
C PRO A 29 -8.09 -23.72 12.77
N LEU A 30 -7.92 -22.71 11.91
CA LEU A 30 -8.92 -22.33 10.92
C LEU A 30 -8.55 -22.86 9.53
N SER A 31 -9.55 -23.32 8.78
CA SER A 31 -9.36 -23.68 7.38
C SER A 31 -9.28 -22.44 6.48
N ASN A 32 -8.65 -22.60 5.31
CA ASN A 32 -8.66 -21.55 4.28
C ASN A 32 -10.09 -21.12 3.85
N ALA A 33 -11.07 -22.03 3.98
CA ALA A 33 -12.45 -21.75 3.63
C ALA A 33 -13.16 -20.90 4.69
N GLU A 34 -12.84 -21.10 5.97
CA GLU A 34 -13.37 -20.31 7.09
C GLU A 34 -12.79 -18.90 7.08
N LEU A 35 -11.46 -18.78 6.97
CA LEU A 35 -10.79 -17.48 6.86
C LEU A 35 -11.32 -16.66 5.66
N ALA A 36 -11.53 -17.30 4.51
CA ALA A 36 -12.11 -16.62 3.35
C ALA A 36 -13.55 -16.14 3.59
N ARG A 37 -14.36 -16.94 4.30
CA ARG A 37 -15.75 -16.61 4.63
C ARG A 37 -15.82 -15.45 5.62
N GLU A 38 -15.00 -15.49 6.66
CA GLU A 38 -14.95 -14.49 7.73
C GLU A 38 -14.66 -13.09 7.19
N PHE A 39 -13.70 -12.97 6.26
CA PHE A 39 -13.33 -11.67 5.69
C PHE A 39 -14.05 -11.32 4.39
N GLY A 40 -14.99 -12.15 3.92
CA GLY A 40 -15.71 -11.91 2.67
C GLY A 40 -14.83 -11.87 1.42
N VAL A 41 -13.70 -12.59 1.43
CA VAL A 41 -12.72 -12.60 0.33
C VAL A 41 -12.72 -13.94 -0.43
N ASN A 42 -12.18 -13.95 -1.64
CA ASN A 42 -11.99 -15.19 -2.40
C ASN A 42 -10.93 -16.08 -1.72
N ARG A 43 -11.21 -17.38 -1.60
CA ARG A 43 -10.29 -18.42 -1.08
C ARG A 43 -8.88 -18.40 -1.70
N GLY A 44 -8.76 -17.99 -2.96
CA GLY A 44 -7.45 -17.85 -3.63
C GLY A 44 -6.59 -16.72 -3.06
N LYS A 45 -7.20 -15.62 -2.60
CA LYS A 45 -6.48 -14.51 -1.96
C LYS A 45 -5.93 -14.95 -0.61
N THR A 46 -6.78 -15.55 0.22
CA THR A 46 -6.41 -16.09 1.54
C THR A 46 -5.33 -17.17 1.41
N HIS A 47 -5.48 -18.08 0.45
CA HIS A 47 -4.49 -19.12 0.14
C HIS A 47 -3.13 -18.52 -0.29
N THR A 48 -3.15 -17.43 -1.06
CA THR A 48 -1.93 -16.75 -1.48
C THR A 48 -1.23 -16.11 -0.28
N ARG A 49 -1.98 -15.44 0.62
CA ARG A 49 -1.42 -14.86 1.86
C ARG A 49 -0.80 -15.91 2.75
N LEU A 50 -1.51 -17.00 2.99
CA LEU A 50 -1.02 -18.11 3.81
C LEU A 50 0.27 -18.71 3.22
N ASN A 51 0.27 -19.14 1.96
CA ASN A 51 1.39 -19.91 1.42
C ASN A 51 2.57 -19.07 0.90
N LYS A 52 2.34 -17.83 0.46
CA LYS A 52 3.42 -16.99 -0.08
C LYS A 52 4.01 -16.00 0.93
N HIS A 53 3.26 -15.66 1.97
CA HIS A 53 3.66 -14.61 2.90
C HIS A 53 3.77 -15.15 4.32
N LEU A 54 2.69 -15.67 4.91
CA LEU A 54 2.62 -15.98 6.34
C LEU A 54 3.35 -17.27 6.75
N ILE A 55 3.26 -18.33 5.95
CA ILE A 55 4.01 -19.58 6.21
C ILE A 55 5.51 -19.39 5.99
N PRO A 56 5.99 -18.79 4.87
CA PRO A 56 7.42 -18.53 4.70
C PRO A 56 8.01 -17.59 5.75
N ALA A 57 7.17 -16.74 6.34
CA ALA A 57 7.51 -15.83 7.44
C ALA A 57 7.62 -16.51 8.81
N ASP A 58 7.26 -17.80 8.91
CA ASP A 58 7.13 -18.50 10.17
C ASP A 58 6.10 -17.86 11.11
N PHE A 59 5.05 -17.21 10.60
CA PHE A 59 3.95 -16.68 11.44
C PHE A 59 2.78 -17.64 11.56
N VAL A 60 2.58 -18.48 10.55
CA VAL A 60 1.48 -19.44 10.48
C VAL A 60 2.06 -20.78 10.09
N GLN A 61 1.59 -21.85 10.74
CA GLN A 61 1.89 -23.22 10.35
C GLN A 61 0.66 -23.90 9.76
N LYS A 62 0.93 -24.90 8.93
CA LYS A 62 -0.09 -25.67 8.23
C LYS A 62 -0.26 -27.02 8.91
N GLU A 63 -1.48 -27.31 9.34
CA GLU A 63 -1.87 -28.57 9.96
C GLU A 63 -2.67 -29.41 8.95
N GLN A 64 -2.40 -30.72 8.92
CA GLN A 64 -3.24 -31.65 8.15
C GLN A 64 -4.54 -31.87 8.92
N GLY A 65 -5.67 -31.68 8.25
CA GLY A 65 -6.96 -32.07 8.82
C GLY A 65 -7.07 -33.57 8.97
N ASP A 66 -7.68 -34.03 10.06
CA ASP A 66 -7.90 -35.45 10.37
C ASP A 66 -8.91 -36.15 9.43
N ARG A 67 -9.57 -35.40 8.55
CA ARG A 67 -10.62 -35.91 7.65
C ARG A 67 -10.22 -35.79 6.18
N ILE A 68 -10.42 -36.89 5.46
CA ILE A 68 -10.24 -36.96 4.00
C ILE A 68 -11.20 -35.97 3.33
N GLY A 69 -10.67 -34.89 2.77
CA GLY A 69 -11.44 -33.88 2.02
C GLY A 69 -11.55 -32.52 2.72
N ASP A 70 -11.26 -32.45 4.02
CA ASP A 70 -11.07 -31.18 4.70
C ASP A 70 -9.68 -30.67 4.30
N GLY A 71 -9.65 -29.50 3.68
CA GLY A 71 -8.39 -28.86 3.29
C GLY A 71 -7.49 -28.62 4.51
N PRO A 72 -6.27 -28.13 4.28
CA PRO A 72 -5.38 -27.82 5.39
C PRO A 72 -5.97 -26.76 6.33
N TYR A 73 -5.69 -26.96 7.61
CA TYR A 73 -5.96 -25.99 8.66
C TYR A 73 -4.69 -25.21 8.98
N TYR A 74 -4.87 -24.05 9.58
CA TYR A 74 -3.80 -23.10 9.85
C TYR A 74 -3.89 -22.63 11.30
N SER A 75 -2.74 -22.55 11.96
CA SER A 75 -2.60 -22.07 13.33
C SER A 75 -1.39 -21.14 13.43
N LEU A 76 -1.36 -20.29 14.46
CA LEU A 76 -0.19 -19.44 14.70
C LEU A 76 0.98 -20.26 15.21
N THR A 77 2.17 -19.88 14.76
CA THR A 77 3.42 -20.30 15.40
C THR A 77 3.70 -19.43 16.63
N THR A 78 4.75 -19.76 17.38
CA THR A 78 5.24 -18.89 18.46
C THR A 78 5.62 -17.50 17.96
N SER A 79 6.32 -17.41 16.82
CA SER A 79 6.71 -16.14 16.19
C SER A 79 5.49 -15.32 15.76
N GLY A 80 4.45 -15.97 15.22
CA GLY A 80 3.19 -15.32 14.85
C GLY A 80 2.43 -14.79 16.06
N THR A 81 2.39 -15.57 17.14
CA THR A 81 1.73 -15.17 18.41
C THR A 81 2.40 -13.93 18.99
N MET A 82 3.72 -13.94 19.13
CA MET A 82 4.48 -12.78 19.64
C MET A 82 4.29 -11.53 18.78
N TRP A 83 4.21 -11.69 17.46
CA TRP A 83 3.97 -10.57 16.54
C TRP A 83 2.57 -9.97 16.75
N VAL A 84 1.53 -10.81 16.90
CA VAL A 84 0.17 -10.33 17.15
C VAL A 84 0.08 -9.63 18.51
N GLU A 85 0.72 -10.18 19.55
CA GLU A 85 0.75 -9.55 20.87
C GLU A 85 1.45 -8.18 20.86
N ASP A 86 2.61 -8.07 20.21
CA ASP A 86 3.36 -6.81 20.05
C ASP A 86 2.56 -5.74 19.28
N LYS A 87 1.74 -6.18 18.32
CA LYS A 87 0.97 -5.29 17.43
C LYS A 87 -0.50 -5.16 17.81
N ARG A 88 -0.93 -5.79 18.91
CA ARG A 88 -2.35 -5.85 19.30
C ARG A 88 -2.96 -4.47 19.48
N ASP A 89 -2.26 -3.60 20.20
CA ASP A 89 -2.71 -2.23 20.48
C ASP A 89 -2.78 -1.34 19.22
N GLU A 90 -1.96 -1.62 18.20
CA GLU A 90 -2.01 -0.93 16.91
C GLU A 90 -3.16 -1.46 16.04
N LEU A 91 -3.49 -2.74 16.17
CA LEU A 91 -4.51 -3.45 15.38
C LEU A 91 -5.94 -3.29 15.96
N GLU A 92 -6.07 -3.14 17.28
CA GLU A 92 -7.34 -2.92 17.98
C GLU A 92 -7.78 -1.44 18.01
N ARG A 93 -6.92 -0.50 17.59
CA ARG A 93 -7.30 0.91 17.46
C ARG A 93 -8.48 1.03 16.49
N PRO A 94 -9.61 1.62 16.92
CA PRO A 94 -10.71 1.91 16.02
C PRO A 94 -10.17 2.79 14.89
N THR A 95 -10.34 2.34 13.65
CA THR A 95 -9.95 3.11 12.46
C THR A 95 -10.60 4.48 12.58
N THR A 96 -9.79 5.52 12.74
CA THR A 96 -10.31 6.88 12.91
C THR A 96 -11.05 7.27 11.63
N LEU A 97 -11.97 8.24 11.74
CA LEU A 97 -12.76 8.70 10.59
C LEU A 97 -11.85 9.18 9.43
N ASP A 98 -10.66 9.70 9.78
CA ASP A 98 -9.62 10.13 8.85
C ASP A 98 -8.94 8.97 8.12
N GLU A 99 -8.61 7.87 8.82
CA GLU A 99 -8.07 6.65 8.20
C GLU A 99 -9.11 5.94 7.31
N VAL A 100 -10.39 6.00 7.68
CA VAL A 100 -11.49 5.51 6.81
C VAL A 100 -11.60 6.38 5.56
N SER A 101 -11.49 7.71 5.71
CA SER A 101 -11.52 8.66 4.60
C SER A 101 -10.36 8.42 3.62
N GLU A 102 -9.13 8.25 4.12
CA GLU A 102 -7.97 7.92 3.29
C GLU A 102 -8.17 6.60 2.53
N ARG A 103 -8.66 5.55 3.20
CA ARG A 103 -8.94 4.25 2.56
C ARG A 103 -10.03 4.35 1.49
N VAL A 104 -11.06 5.17 1.71
CA VAL A 104 -12.11 5.41 0.71
C VAL A 104 -11.56 6.17 -0.50
N LEU A 105 -10.71 7.18 -0.28
CA LEU A 105 -10.04 7.91 -1.36
C LEU A 105 -9.08 7.03 -2.16
N GLU A 106 -8.31 6.17 -1.48
CA GLU A 106 -7.41 5.20 -2.12
C GLU A 106 -8.20 4.18 -2.95
N ALA A 107 -9.27 3.60 -2.39
CA ALA A 107 -10.16 2.69 -3.11
C ALA A 107 -10.84 3.36 -4.32
N GLN A 108 -11.20 4.64 -4.22
CA GLN A 108 -11.76 5.40 -5.34
C GLN A 108 -10.73 5.59 -6.45
N ARG A 109 -9.48 5.95 -6.11
CA ARG A 109 -8.38 6.09 -7.09
C ARG A 109 -8.06 4.76 -7.78
N GLU A 110 -8.01 3.66 -7.02
CA GLU A 110 -7.82 2.31 -7.59
C GLU A 110 -8.97 1.93 -8.52
N SER A 111 -10.21 2.24 -8.14
CA SER A 111 -11.40 1.99 -8.95
C SER A 111 -11.38 2.78 -10.26
N GLU A 112 -11.00 4.05 -10.23
CA GLU A 112 -10.84 4.89 -11.43
C GLU A 112 -9.71 4.39 -12.34
N SER A 113 -8.58 3.99 -11.76
CA SER A 113 -7.47 3.38 -12.49
C SER A 113 -7.90 2.07 -13.17
N ALA A 114 -8.61 1.19 -12.46
CA ALA A 114 -9.14 -0.05 -13.02
C ALA A 114 -10.17 0.22 -14.14
N LYS A 115 -11.06 1.18 -13.94
CA LYS A 115 -12.04 1.61 -14.96
C LYS A 115 -11.33 2.11 -16.24
N ASN A 116 -10.31 2.95 -16.08
CA ASN A 116 -9.52 3.46 -17.20
C ASN A 116 -8.78 2.33 -17.92
N SER A 117 -8.21 1.39 -17.18
CA SER A 117 -7.56 0.19 -17.74
C SER A 117 -8.54 -0.65 -18.57
N VAL A 118 -9.72 -0.98 -18.02
CA VAL A 118 -10.76 -1.74 -18.73
C VAL A 118 -11.24 -1.01 -19.98
N GLN A 119 -11.44 0.31 -19.92
CA GLN A 119 -11.81 1.10 -21.09
C GLN A 119 -10.71 1.07 -22.17
N ASN A 120 -9.45 1.12 -21.76
CA ASN A 120 -8.31 1.06 -22.68
C ASN A 120 -8.20 -0.33 -23.33
N TYR A 121 -8.41 -1.41 -22.56
CA TYR A 121 -8.50 -2.76 -23.10
C TYR A 121 -9.67 -2.92 -24.08
N ARG A 122 -10.85 -2.35 -23.79
CA ARG A 122 -11.98 -2.34 -24.74
C ARG A 122 -11.62 -1.66 -26.05
N LYS A 123 -10.97 -0.48 -26.01
CA LYS A 123 -10.49 0.22 -27.21
C LYS A 123 -9.52 -0.64 -28.03
N LYS A 124 -8.53 -1.25 -27.38
CA LYS A 124 -7.58 -2.17 -28.05
C LYS A 124 -8.28 -3.37 -28.67
N LEU A 125 -9.27 -3.94 -27.98
CA LEU A 125 -10.02 -5.10 -28.46
C LEU A 125 -10.87 -4.76 -29.70
N TYR A 126 -11.47 -3.57 -29.73
CA TYR A 126 -12.13 -3.05 -30.94
C TYR A 126 -11.16 -2.86 -32.11
N GLN A 127 -9.95 -2.36 -31.87
CA GLN A 127 -8.93 -2.21 -32.91
C GLN A 127 -8.51 -3.56 -33.49
N VAL A 128 -8.21 -4.54 -32.63
CA VAL A 128 -7.84 -5.91 -33.06
C VAL A 128 -8.99 -6.56 -33.84
N LYS A 129 -10.24 -6.34 -33.43
CA LYS A 129 -11.40 -6.86 -34.16
C LYS A 129 -11.49 -6.28 -35.58
N GLN A 130 -11.31 -4.97 -35.74
CA GLN A 130 -11.30 -4.33 -37.06
C GLN A 130 -10.14 -4.80 -37.93
N GLU A 131 -8.97 -5.06 -37.34
CA GLU A 131 -7.83 -5.63 -38.06
C GLU A 131 -8.12 -7.06 -38.54
N ASN A 132 -8.76 -7.89 -37.71
CA ASN A 132 -9.18 -9.24 -38.09
C ASN A 132 -10.22 -9.24 -39.21
N GLU A 133 -11.24 -8.38 -39.14
CA GLU A 133 -12.26 -8.25 -40.20
C GLU A 133 -11.60 -7.89 -41.55
N LYS A 134 -10.63 -6.96 -41.55
CA LYS A 134 -9.85 -6.62 -42.76
C LYS A 134 -8.99 -7.77 -43.28
N ILE A 135 -8.51 -8.64 -42.40
CA ILE A 135 -7.71 -9.82 -42.80
C ILE A 135 -8.64 -10.88 -43.41
N GLU A 136 -9.81 -11.11 -42.82
CA GLU A 136 -10.82 -12.04 -43.34
C GLU A 136 -11.31 -11.60 -44.73
N GLU A 137 -11.66 -10.33 -44.93
CA GLU A 137 -12.05 -9.79 -46.23
C GLU A 137 -10.96 -10.03 -47.29
N LYS A 138 -9.69 -9.84 -46.93
CA LYS A 138 -8.56 -10.07 -47.84
C LYS A 138 -8.31 -11.55 -48.12
N LEU A 139 -8.52 -12.43 -47.14
CA LEU A 139 -8.40 -13.87 -47.35
C LEU A 139 -9.48 -14.37 -48.31
N ASP A 140 -10.70 -13.83 -48.21
CA ASP A 140 -11.78 -14.12 -49.14
C ASP A 140 -11.50 -13.55 -50.54
N GLU A 141 -10.89 -12.37 -50.64
CA GLU A 141 -10.42 -11.81 -51.91
C GLU A 141 -9.32 -12.66 -52.57
N ILE A 142 -8.33 -13.14 -51.79
CA ILE A 142 -7.28 -14.03 -52.28
C ILE A 142 -7.87 -15.38 -52.69
N ARG A 143 -8.82 -15.92 -51.91
CA ARG A 143 -9.46 -17.20 -52.18
C ARG A 143 -10.35 -17.14 -53.42
N SER A 144 -11.03 -16.02 -53.67
CA SER A 144 -11.80 -15.80 -54.90
C SER A 144 -10.90 -15.62 -56.14
N LYS A 145 -9.74 -14.97 -55.99
CA LYS A 145 -8.73 -14.83 -57.06
C LYS A 145 -7.90 -16.11 -57.31
N GLY A 146 -7.80 -17.01 -56.32
CA GLY A 146 -7.06 -18.28 -56.42
C GLY A 146 -7.74 -19.37 -57.27
N ALA A 147 -9.00 -19.18 -57.69
CA ALA A 147 -9.71 -20.13 -58.54
C ALA A 147 -9.31 -20.08 -60.03
N GLY A 148 -8.56 -19.06 -60.46
CA GLY A 148 -7.98 -18.97 -61.81
C GLY A 148 -6.64 -18.26 -61.75
N GLY A 149 -5.54 -19.03 -61.85
CA GLY A 149 -4.13 -18.61 -61.78
C GLY A 149 -3.84 -17.11 -61.71
N VAL A 150 -3.39 -16.64 -60.54
CA VAL A 150 -2.99 -15.25 -60.29
C VAL A 150 -1.84 -14.88 -61.23
N SER A 151 -2.02 -13.85 -62.07
CA SER A 151 -0.97 -13.36 -62.95
C SER A 151 0.15 -12.68 -62.13
N HIS A 152 1.36 -12.62 -62.67
CA HIS A 152 2.47 -11.92 -62.01
C HIS A 152 2.16 -10.44 -61.77
N GLU A 153 1.36 -9.84 -62.65
CA GLU A 153 0.91 -8.44 -62.58
C GLU A 153 -0.04 -8.23 -61.39
N ASP A 154 -1.00 -9.14 -61.16
CA ASP A 154 -1.88 -9.11 -59.98
C ASP A 154 -1.11 -9.26 -58.65
N MET A 155 0.00 -10.02 -58.66
CA MET A 155 0.88 -10.14 -57.49
C MET A 155 1.67 -8.85 -57.22
N VAL A 156 2.14 -8.16 -58.27
CA VAL A 156 2.85 -6.88 -58.12
C VAL A 156 1.90 -5.81 -57.58
N ASP A 157 0.69 -5.69 -58.14
CA ASP A 157 -0.32 -4.74 -57.66
C ASP A 157 -0.74 -5.03 -56.21
N PHE A 158 -0.84 -6.32 -55.84
CA PHE A 158 -1.10 -6.71 -54.45
C PHE A 158 0.04 -6.32 -53.52
N VAL A 159 1.30 -6.52 -53.93
CA VAL A 159 2.48 -6.12 -53.14
C VAL A 159 2.57 -4.61 -52.99
N ASP A 160 2.31 -3.83 -54.04
CA ASP A 160 2.32 -2.36 -53.98
C ASP A 160 1.19 -1.81 -53.11
N PHE A 161 0.00 -2.40 -53.21
CA PHE A 161 -1.11 -2.08 -52.32
C PHE A 161 -0.77 -2.39 -50.85
N ARG A 162 -0.12 -3.53 -50.59
CA ARG A 162 0.33 -3.92 -49.25
C ARG A 162 1.43 -3.02 -48.73
N SER A 163 2.40 -2.67 -49.57
CA SER A 163 3.49 -1.74 -49.25
C SER A 163 2.93 -0.38 -48.85
N THR A 164 1.97 0.14 -49.62
CA THR A 164 1.31 1.41 -49.34
C THR A 164 0.50 1.36 -48.04
N GLN A 165 -0.21 0.26 -47.75
CA GLN A 165 -0.92 0.11 -46.48
C GLN A 165 0.03 0.02 -45.28
N VAL A 166 1.12 -0.75 -45.41
CA VAL A 166 2.14 -0.86 -44.36
C VAL A 166 2.76 0.52 -44.10
N GLN A 167 3.05 1.29 -45.15
CA GLN A 167 3.58 2.64 -45.01
C GLN A 167 2.58 3.55 -44.25
N ARG A 168 1.29 3.52 -44.60
CA ARG A 168 0.27 4.30 -43.86
C ARG A 168 0.15 3.87 -42.40
N ASP A 169 0.25 2.58 -42.12
CA ASP A 169 0.20 2.07 -40.75
C ASP A 169 1.44 2.49 -39.95
N ILE A 170 2.61 2.56 -40.60
CA ILE A 170 3.85 3.11 -40.01
C ILE A 170 3.66 4.60 -39.73
N ASP A 171 3.24 5.39 -40.71
CA ASP A 171 3.05 6.85 -40.56
C ASP A 171 2.03 7.17 -39.45
N ALA A 172 0.96 6.38 -39.36
CA ALA A 172 -0.05 6.51 -38.31
C ALA A 172 0.46 6.09 -36.92
N ARG A 173 1.40 5.14 -36.85
CA ARG A 173 2.07 4.76 -35.60
C ARG A 173 3.08 5.82 -35.17
N ASP A 174 3.85 6.37 -36.10
CA ASP A 174 4.80 7.44 -35.84
C ASP A 174 4.07 8.68 -35.31
N SER A 175 2.99 9.10 -35.97
CA SER A 175 2.14 10.22 -35.50
C SER A 175 1.59 9.99 -34.08
N ARG A 176 1.28 8.74 -33.71
CA ARG A 176 0.83 8.39 -32.35
C ARG A 176 1.97 8.36 -31.34
N LEU A 177 3.17 8.00 -31.77
CA LEU A 177 4.36 8.01 -30.93
C LEU A 177 4.76 9.45 -30.64
N ASP A 178 4.77 10.33 -31.64
CA ASP A 178 5.03 11.76 -31.49
C ASP A 178 4.07 12.38 -30.48
N ALA A 179 2.76 12.19 -30.65
CA ALA A 179 1.76 12.69 -29.70
C ALA A 179 1.93 12.14 -28.26
N ARG A 180 2.46 10.91 -28.11
CA ARG A 180 2.75 10.34 -26.79
C ARG A 180 4.02 10.90 -26.18
N VAL A 181 5.04 11.20 -27.00
CA VAL A 181 6.28 11.84 -26.56
C VAL A 181 6.00 13.27 -26.11
N ASP A 182 5.14 14.00 -26.82
CA ASP A 182 4.70 15.35 -26.43
C ASP A 182 3.97 15.32 -25.08
N ALA A 183 2.98 14.43 -24.93
CA ALA A 183 2.25 14.28 -23.67
C ALA A 183 3.15 13.87 -22.50
N LEU A 184 4.11 12.95 -22.73
CA LEU A 184 5.09 12.58 -21.70
C LEU A 184 6.03 13.74 -21.33
N SER A 185 6.33 14.62 -22.28
CA SER A 185 7.15 15.80 -22.02
C SER A 185 6.41 16.80 -21.13
N GLU A 186 5.11 17.02 -21.38
CA GLU A 186 4.23 17.85 -20.53
C GLU A 186 4.07 17.25 -19.12
N ASP A 187 3.89 15.93 -19.02
CA ASP A 187 3.83 15.22 -17.73
C ASP A 187 5.14 15.37 -16.94
N LEU A 188 6.30 15.30 -17.62
CA LEU A 188 7.61 15.48 -16.99
C LEU A 188 7.84 16.91 -16.52
N GLU A 189 7.36 17.91 -17.27
CA GLU A 189 7.40 19.31 -16.86
C GLU A 189 6.56 19.54 -15.59
N THR A 190 5.32 19.04 -15.59
CA THR A 190 4.43 19.09 -14.43
C THR A 190 5.03 18.36 -13.22
N LEU A 191 5.66 17.21 -13.42
CA LEU A 191 6.37 16.49 -12.37
C LEU A 191 7.54 17.32 -11.80
N GLY A 192 8.29 17.99 -12.67
CA GLY A 192 9.38 18.90 -12.29
C GLY A 192 8.89 20.03 -11.40
N GLU A 193 7.79 20.68 -11.76
CA GLU A 193 7.16 21.74 -10.94
C GLU A 193 6.72 21.21 -9.58
N ASN A 194 6.09 20.03 -9.53
CA ASN A 194 5.66 19.40 -8.28
C ASN A 194 6.84 19.05 -7.36
N ILE A 195 7.96 18.57 -7.92
CA ILE A 195 9.18 18.28 -7.16
C ILE A 195 9.73 19.58 -6.53
N ILE A 196 9.77 20.68 -7.29
CA ILE A 196 10.20 21.98 -6.78
C ILE A 196 9.29 22.44 -5.64
N HIS A 197 7.98 22.28 -5.79
CA HIS A 197 7.00 22.65 -4.76
C HIS A 197 7.17 21.85 -3.47
N VAL A 198 7.27 20.52 -3.56
CA VAL A 198 7.47 19.63 -2.41
C VAL A 198 8.81 19.89 -1.74
N HIS A 199 9.87 20.17 -2.51
CA HIS A 199 11.17 20.53 -1.95
C HIS A 199 11.09 21.81 -1.13
N LYS A 200 10.41 22.84 -1.64
CA LYS A 200 10.16 24.08 -0.91
C LYS A 200 9.38 23.85 0.38
N GLN A 201 8.29 23.08 0.34
CA GLN A 201 7.53 22.73 1.55
C GLN A 201 8.37 21.95 2.56
N THR A 202 9.24 21.06 2.10
CA THR A 202 10.13 20.28 2.99
C THR A 202 11.13 21.18 3.68
N GLN A 203 11.67 22.18 2.96
CA GLN A 203 12.59 23.16 3.54
C GLN A 203 11.87 24.03 4.59
N GLU A 204 10.70 24.58 4.26
CA GLU A 204 9.87 25.37 5.18
C GLU A 204 9.49 24.56 6.43
N ASN A 205 9.14 23.28 6.27
CA ASN A 205 8.87 22.39 7.39
C ASN A 205 10.11 22.13 8.25
N SER A 206 11.29 21.98 7.65
CA SER A 206 12.53 21.79 8.41
C SER A 206 12.87 23.02 9.24
N GLU A 207 12.71 24.22 8.68
CA GLU A 207 12.89 25.48 9.40
C GLU A 207 11.87 25.62 10.54
N GLY A 208 10.63 25.18 10.32
CA GLY A 208 9.60 25.10 11.35
C GLY A 208 9.93 24.14 12.48
N ILE A 209 10.48 22.95 12.16
CA ILE A 209 10.92 21.96 13.17
C ILE A 209 12.07 22.52 14.00
N ASP A 210 13.03 23.20 13.38
CA ASP A 210 14.13 23.85 14.09
C ASP A 210 13.61 24.93 15.05
N GLY A 211 12.62 25.72 14.62
CA GLY A 211 11.94 26.70 15.48
C GLY A 211 11.24 26.07 16.67
N VAL A 212 10.50 24.97 16.45
CA VAL A 212 9.84 24.21 17.53
C VAL A 212 10.87 23.62 18.50
N ALA A 213 11.99 23.10 17.99
CA ALA A 213 13.07 22.58 18.84
C ALA A 213 13.69 23.69 19.72
N GLU A 214 13.85 24.90 19.18
CA GLU A 214 14.33 26.04 19.96
C GLU A 214 13.33 26.46 21.05
N GLU A 215 12.03 26.48 20.73
CA GLU A 215 10.98 26.75 21.73
C GLU A 215 10.90 25.66 22.81
N MET A 216 11.02 24.38 22.43
CA MET A 216 11.09 23.27 23.38
C MET A 216 12.28 23.41 24.33
N ASN A 217 13.44 23.84 23.83
CA ASN A 217 14.61 24.09 24.69
C ASN A 217 14.39 25.27 25.65
N LYS A 218 13.76 26.35 25.19
CA LYS A 218 13.39 27.48 26.06
C LYS A 218 12.39 27.05 27.15
N ALA A 219 11.35 26.31 26.78
CA ALA A 219 10.35 25.78 27.69
C ALA A 219 10.95 24.78 28.70
N ARG A 220 11.90 23.95 28.27
CA ARG A 220 12.62 23.02 29.15
C ARG A 220 13.47 23.76 30.17
N ASN A 221 14.18 24.81 29.76
CA ASN A 221 14.99 25.62 30.67
C ASN A 221 14.12 26.37 31.69
N SER A 222 12.99 26.92 31.27
CA SER A 222 12.05 27.57 32.21
C SER A 222 11.42 26.56 33.17
N PHE A 223 11.14 25.33 32.72
CA PHE A 223 10.66 24.25 33.59
C PHE A 223 11.68 23.91 34.69
N PHE A 224 12.97 23.77 34.35
CA PHE A 224 14.01 23.53 35.37
C PHE A 224 14.11 24.68 36.38
N ALA A 225 14.02 25.93 35.94
CA ALA A 225 14.03 27.07 36.86
C ALA A 225 12.79 27.11 37.77
N VAL A 226 11.63 26.69 37.28
CA VAL A 226 10.42 26.55 38.12
C VAL A 226 10.59 25.41 39.12
N GLN A 227 11.15 24.28 38.70
CA GLN A 227 11.39 23.13 39.57
C GLN A 227 12.35 23.48 40.71
N GLU A 228 13.46 24.15 40.42
CA GLU A 228 14.41 24.63 41.44
C GLU A 228 13.73 25.54 42.48
N ARG A 229 12.83 26.42 42.04
CA ARG A 229 12.04 27.28 42.95
C ARG A 229 11.03 26.51 43.78
N VAL A 230 10.44 25.43 43.24
CA VAL A 230 9.54 24.57 44.00
C VAL A 230 10.33 23.84 45.07
N ASP A 231 11.50 23.29 44.74
CA ASP A 231 12.39 22.61 45.69
C ASP A 231 12.84 23.57 46.82
N GLU A 232 13.16 24.83 46.49
CA GLU A 232 13.50 25.87 47.47
C GLU A 232 12.33 26.18 48.42
N VAL A 233 11.12 26.37 47.87
CA VAL A 233 9.91 26.62 48.67
C VAL A 233 9.55 25.41 49.54
N GLU A 234 9.71 24.18 49.03
CA GLU A 234 9.49 22.97 49.81
C GLU A 234 10.47 22.89 51.00
N SER A 235 11.75 23.23 50.80
CA SER A 235 12.73 23.32 51.87
C SER A 235 12.37 24.40 52.90
N GLU A 236 11.94 25.58 52.48
CA GLU A 236 11.49 26.65 53.40
C GLU A 236 10.27 26.21 54.23
N ILE A 237 9.31 25.52 53.61
CA ILE A 237 8.14 24.98 54.32
C ILE A 237 8.56 23.92 55.34
N GLU A 238 9.53 23.07 54.99
CA GLU A 238 10.04 22.03 55.89
C GLU A 238 10.76 22.65 57.10
N ASP A 239 11.59 23.69 56.90
CA ASP A 239 12.23 24.44 57.98
C ASP A 239 11.20 25.10 58.92
N ILE A 240 10.16 25.74 58.36
CA ILE A 240 9.08 26.35 59.15
C ILE A 240 8.33 25.30 59.98
N ARG A 241 8.08 24.11 59.42
CA ARG A 241 7.42 23.01 60.15
C ARG A 241 8.28 22.47 61.29
N VAL A 242 9.59 22.36 61.09
CA VAL A 242 10.52 21.91 62.15
C VAL A 242 10.59 22.92 63.29
N ASP A 243 10.52 24.23 63.00
CA ASP A 243 10.44 25.27 64.02
C ASP A 243 9.11 25.26 64.81
N GLU A 244 7.98 24.94 64.17
CA GLU A 244 6.69 24.78 64.87
C GLU A 244 6.68 23.55 65.80
N ASP A 245 7.27 22.42 65.37
CA ASP A 245 7.33 21.20 66.18
C ASP A 245 8.38 21.26 67.31
N SER A 246 9.45 22.05 67.14
CA SER A 246 10.47 22.28 68.17
C SER A 246 10.14 23.44 69.13
N GLY A 247 9.26 24.36 68.74
CA GLY A 247 8.70 25.43 69.58
C GLY A 247 7.55 24.99 70.51
N GLY A 248 7.08 23.74 70.41
CA GLY A 248 5.96 23.19 71.18
C GLY A 248 6.19 22.97 72.67
N SER A 249 7.36 23.26 73.23
CA SER A 249 7.59 23.20 74.68
C SER A 249 7.39 24.57 75.35
N GLY A 250 6.13 24.89 75.63
CA GLY A 250 5.74 25.64 76.82
C GLY A 250 5.81 27.15 76.74
N TRP A 251 4.66 27.79 76.47
CA TRP A 251 4.30 29.04 77.13
C TRP A 251 2.77 29.19 77.16
N TRP A 252 2.12 28.65 78.20
CA TRP A 252 0.76 29.04 78.58
C TRP A 252 0.89 30.16 79.63
N PRO A 253 0.41 31.40 79.37
CA PRO A 253 0.34 32.41 80.40
C PRO A 253 -0.98 32.28 81.18
N ARG A 254 -0.83 31.79 82.43
CA ARG A 254 -1.73 31.86 83.61
C ARG A 254 -3.16 31.34 83.49
#